data_AF-T1AX09-F1
#
_entry.id   AF-T1AX09-F1
#
_cell.length_a   1.000
_cell.length_b   1.000
_cell.length_c   1.000
_cell.angle_alpha   90.00
_cell.angle_beta   90.00
_cell.angle_gamma   90.00
#
_symmetry.space_group_name_H-M   'P 1'
#
loop_
_entity.id
_entity.type
_entity.pdbx_description
1 polymer ?
#
loop_
_entity_poly.entity_id
_entity_poly.type
_entity_poly.pdbx_seq_one_letter_code
_entity_poly.pdbx_strand_id
1 'polypeptide(L)'
;MKGETVAEYRAGIRAMWTADPDVIIDDGADLVALIHAEGRGRGRIRGSTEETTTGVTRLKALERSKKMLFPAIDVNDADMKHLFDNRYGTGQSTIDGILTSTNLLLAGKVAVVAGYGWCGRGVAARLHGLGAEVVVTEIDPVRAIEARLDGFQVRPMLEAAPRADLIVTVTGSTRVVRTEHFQALKDGCLLANSGHFDVEVSRTDLEALAVAHRPVRPHVEEYRFSDGRRCY
;
A
#
# COMPACT_ATOMS: atom_id res chain seq x y z
N MET A 1 -7.10 7.69 6.68
CA MET A 1 -7.79 8.86 7.26
C MET A 1 -9.18 8.45 7.74
N LYS A 2 -9.47 8.56 9.04
CA LYS A 2 -10.86 8.42 9.53
C LYS A 2 -11.57 9.77 9.34
N GLY A 3 -12.06 10.03 8.14
CA GLY A 3 -12.96 11.15 7.86
C GLY A 3 -12.31 12.52 7.66
N GLU A 4 -10.98 12.65 7.75
CA GLU A 4 -10.29 13.90 7.39
C GLU A 4 -10.24 14.08 5.87
N THR A 5 -10.42 15.33 5.44
CA THR A 5 -10.17 15.78 4.08
C THR A 5 -8.67 15.96 3.82
N VAL A 6 -8.26 15.94 2.55
CA VAL A 6 -6.87 16.22 2.15
C VAL A 6 -6.39 17.59 2.64
N ALA A 7 -7.29 18.57 2.70
CA ALA A 7 -6.98 19.91 3.18
C ALA A 7 -6.67 19.92 4.69
N GLU A 8 -7.48 19.23 5.49
CA GLU A 8 -7.28 19.09 6.93
C GLU A 8 -5.99 18.33 7.24
N TYR A 9 -5.74 17.22 6.53
CA TYR A 9 -4.50 16.46 6.65
C TYR A 9 -3.26 17.34 6.40
N ARG A 10 -3.25 18.10 5.30
CA ARG A 10 -2.16 19.03 4.97
C ARG A 10 -2.02 20.16 6.00
N ALA A 11 -3.13 20.65 6.53
CA ALA A 11 -3.12 21.66 7.59
C ALA A 11 -2.48 21.10 8.87
N GLY A 12 -2.75 19.84 9.22
CA GLY A 12 -2.11 19.14 10.33
C GLY A 12 -0.59 19.03 10.17
N ILE A 13 -0.11 18.61 8.99
CA ILE A 13 1.33 18.56 8.71
C ILE A 13 1.96 19.94 8.83
N ARG A 14 1.33 20.98 8.26
CA ARG A 14 1.83 22.34 8.37
C ARG A 14 1.84 22.83 9.81
N ALA A 15 0.85 22.45 10.63
CA ALA A 15 0.81 22.80 12.05
C ALA A 15 2.02 22.22 12.80
N MET A 16 2.39 20.96 12.53
CA MET A 16 3.58 20.33 13.11
C MET A 16 4.86 21.07 12.72
N TRP A 17 4.98 21.52 11.47
CA TRP A 17 6.12 22.33 11.06
C TRP A 17 6.14 23.70 11.73
N THR A 18 5.00 24.38 11.86
CA THR A 18 4.90 25.69 12.52
C THR A 18 5.17 25.63 14.02
N ALA A 19 5.08 24.45 14.64
CA ALA A 19 5.48 24.22 16.03
C ALA A 19 7.00 24.23 16.23
N ASP A 20 7.78 24.40 15.15
CA ASP A 20 9.23 24.60 15.15
C ASP A 20 10.01 23.43 15.84
N PRO A 21 9.86 22.19 15.32
CA PRO A 21 10.41 21.00 15.96
C PRO A 21 11.94 20.90 15.82
N ASP A 22 12.61 20.41 16.87
CA ASP A 22 14.05 20.11 16.82
C ASP A 22 14.35 18.73 16.22
N VAL A 23 13.42 17.78 16.33
CA VAL A 23 13.52 16.40 15.83
C VAL A 23 12.20 16.00 15.20
N ILE A 24 12.27 15.25 14.10
CA ILE A 24 11.10 14.74 13.39
C ILE A 24 11.02 13.22 13.52
N ILE A 25 9.85 12.71 13.82
CA ILE A 25 9.52 11.29 13.70
C ILE A 25 8.47 11.21 12.59
N ASP A 26 8.83 10.63 11.46
CA ASP A 26 8.00 10.61 10.25
C ASP A 26 7.63 9.17 9.87
N ASP A 27 6.43 9.04 9.31
CA ASP A 27 5.85 7.81 8.77
C ASP A 27 5.34 8.17 7.37
N GLY A 28 6.18 7.93 6.36
CA GLY A 28 5.89 8.28 4.96
C GLY A 28 6.68 9.45 4.39
N ALA A 29 7.44 10.16 5.22
CA ALA A 29 8.24 11.34 4.92
C ALA A 29 7.44 12.57 4.46
N ASP A 30 6.19 12.72 4.90
CA ASP A 30 5.35 13.84 4.45
C ASP A 30 5.72 15.16 5.11
N LEU A 31 6.05 15.17 6.40
CA LEU A 31 6.54 16.38 7.08
C LEU A 31 7.93 16.75 6.56
N VAL A 32 8.83 15.77 6.43
CA VAL A 32 10.15 15.99 5.85
C VAL A 32 10.04 16.56 4.42
N ALA A 33 9.17 16.01 3.58
CA ALA A 33 8.99 16.51 2.22
C ALA A 33 8.44 17.94 2.17
N LEU A 34 7.48 18.29 3.04
CA LEU A 34 6.98 19.66 3.17
C LEU A 34 8.13 20.63 3.48
N ILE A 35 8.93 20.32 4.51
CA ILE A 35 10.05 21.18 4.95
C ILE A 35 11.09 21.36 3.85
N HIS A 36 11.40 20.30 3.09
CA HIS A 36 12.31 20.37 1.96
C HIS A 36 11.76 21.20 0.81
N ALA A 37 10.46 21.09 0.52
CA ALA A 37 9.80 21.88 -0.53
C ALA A 37 9.75 23.37 -0.18
N GLU A 38 9.52 23.72 1.08
CA GLU A 38 9.49 25.12 1.54
C GLU A 38 10.89 25.73 1.75
N GLY A 39 11.96 24.91 1.69
CA GLY A 39 13.35 25.36 1.74
C GLY A 39 13.80 25.95 3.08
N ARG A 40 12.98 25.79 4.12
CA ARG A 40 13.16 26.37 5.46
C ARG A 40 13.38 25.26 6.49
N GLY A 41 14.63 24.77 6.57
CA GLY A 41 15.03 23.76 7.56
C GLY A 41 16.52 23.73 7.89
N ARG A 42 17.33 24.60 7.28
CA ARG A 42 18.79 24.61 7.51
C ARG A 42 19.11 25.21 8.88
N GLY A 43 19.72 24.40 9.75
CA GLY A 43 20.45 24.87 10.93
C GLY A 43 19.80 24.59 12.28
N ARG A 44 18.53 24.16 12.35
CA ARG A 44 17.85 23.87 13.63
C ARG A 44 17.39 22.44 13.78
N ILE A 45 16.72 21.88 12.78
CA ILE A 45 16.29 20.47 12.82
C ILE A 45 17.54 19.60 12.89
N ARG A 46 17.65 18.86 13.99
CA ARG A 46 18.80 18.00 14.30
C ARG A 46 18.78 16.72 13.47
N GLY A 47 17.58 16.26 13.11
CA GLY A 47 17.39 15.14 12.21
C GLY A 47 15.97 14.59 12.22
N SER A 48 15.73 13.57 11.40
CA SER A 48 14.47 12.83 11.35
C SER A 48 14.68 11.32 11.51
N THR A 49 13.64 10.60 11.92
CA THR A 49 13.55 9.15 11.74
C THR A 49 12.45 8.84 10.75
N GLU A 50 12.60 7.77 9.97
CA GLU A 50 11.58 7.33 9.01
C GLU A 50 11.38 5.82 9.06
N GLU A 51 10.13 5.42 9.28
CA GLU A 51 9.78 4.02 9.56
C GLU A 51 9.22 3.24 8.37
N THR A 52 8.94 3.89 7.24
CA THR A 52 8.37 3.20 6.07
C THR A 52 9.33 3.09 4.91
N THR A 53 9.19 2.00 4.16
CA THR A 53 9.90 1.79 2.89
C THR A 53 9.69 2.96 1.90
N THR A 54 8.47 3.50 1.86
CA THR A 54 8.10 4.62 0.98
C THR A 54 8.82 5.90 1.40
N GLY A 55 8.76 6.27 2.68
CA GLY A 55 9.46 7.44 3.19
C GLY A 55 10.97 7.32 3.02
N VAL A 56 11.55 6.15 3.34
CA VAL A 56 12.98 5.86 3.12
C VAL A 56 13.37 6.07 1.65
N THR A 57 12.53 5.64 0.71
CA THR A 57 12.77 5.84 -0.73
C THR A 57 12.81 7.32 -1.10
N ARG A 58 11.92 8.13 -0.52
CA ARG A 58 11.91 9.60 -0.69
C ARG A 58 13.16 10.25 -0.09
N LEU A 59 13.57 9.84 1.11
CA LEU A 59 14.79 10.31 1.76
C LEU A 59 16.04 9.98 0.94
N LYS A 60 16.19 8.74 0.48
CA LYS A 60 17.29 8.31 -0.40
C LYS A 60 17.30 9.10 -1.72
N ALA A 61 16.14 9.51 -2.24
CA ALA A 61 16.07 10.40 -3.41
C ALA A 61 16.55 11.84 -3.11
N LEU A 62 16.20 12.39 -1.95
CA LEU A 62 16.69 13.70 -1.49
C LEU A 62 18.20 13.68 -1.26
N GLU A 63 18.73 12.61 -0.65
CA GLU A 63 20.15 12.39 -0.42
C GLU A 63 20.91 12.31 -1.75
N ARG A 64 20.48 11.46 -2.69
CA ARG A 64 21.10 11.32 -4.03
C ARG A 64 21.10 12.64 -4.80
N SER A 65 20.06 13.45 -4.64
CA SER A 65 19.97 14.77 -5.29
C SER A 65 20.73 15.88 -4.53
N LYS A 66 21.41 15.56 -3.43
CA LYS A 66 22.13 16.50 -2.55
C LYS A 66 21.26 17.65 -2.04
N LYS A 67 19.95 17.38 -1.90
CA LYS A 67 18.95 18.35 -1.43
C LYS A 67 18.59 18.15 0.03
N MET A 68 19.13 17.11 0.67
CA MET A 68 18.85 16.80 2.07
C MET A 68 19.29 17.95 2.98
N LEU A 69 18.37 18.46 3.80
CA LEU A 69 18.59 19.62 4.67
C LEU A 69 19.17 19.26 6.04
N PHE A 70 18.90 18.05 6.52
CA PHE A 70 19.29 17.52 7.84
C PHE A 70 19.44 15.99 7.77
N PRO A 71 20.18 15.34 8.70
CA PRO A 71 20.34 13.88 8.68
C PRO A 71 19.02 13.17 8.96
N ALA A 72 18.88 11.95 8.41
CA ALA A 72 17.73 11.10 8.66
C ALA A 72 18.20 9.68 9.01
N ILE A 73 17.50 9.03 9.95
CA ILE A 73 17.74 7.64 10.34
C ILE A 73 16.66 6.77 9.70
N ASP A 74 17.11 5.80 8.90
CA ASP A 74 16.28 4.72 8.37
C ASP A 74 16.01 3.72 9.50
N VAL A 75 14.84 3.81 10.13
CA VAL A 75 14.44 2.84 11.16
C VAL A 75 13.66 1.67 10.56
N ASN A 76 13.19 1.80 9.31
CA ASN A 76 12.53 0.72 8.58
C ASN A 76 13.47 -0.48 8.37
N ASP A 77 14.74 -0.22 8.06
CA ASP A 77 15.75 -1.27 7.83
C ASP A 77 16.24 -1.94 9.12
N ALA A 78 15.78 -1.52 10.31
CA ALA A 78 16.10 -2.22 11.55
C ALA A 78 15.46 -3.62 11.60
N ASP A 79 16.20 -4.64 12.05
CA ASP A 79 15.75 -6.04 12.13
C ASP A 79 14.42 -6.18 12.88
N MET A 80 14.31 -5.51 14.04
CA MET A 80 13.09 -5.54 14.86
C MET A 80 11.90 -4.83 14.21
N LYS A 81 12.10 -4.06 13.14
CA LYS A 81 11.04 -3.40 12.37
C LYS A 81 10.62 -4.28 11.21
N HIS A 82 11.47 -4.45 10.19
CA HIS A 82 11.03 -5.10 8.95
C HIS A 82 10.77 -6.61 9.12
N LEU A 83 11.47 -7.30 10.03
CA LEU A 83 11.20 -8.72 10.27
C LEU A 83 9.91 -8.95 11.07
N PHE A 84 9.49 -7.99 11.89
CA PHE A 84 8.37 -8.15 12.83
C PHE A 84 7.14 -7.34 12.41
N ASP A 85 7.26 -6.02 12.36
CA ASP A 85 6.15 -5.12 12.06
C ASP A 85 5.60 -5.38 10.65
N ASN A 86 6.44 -5.27 9.62
CA ASN A 86 6.01 -5.45 8.24
C ASN A 86 5.49 -6.88 7.98
N ARG A 87 6.12 -7.91 8.57
CA ARG A 87 5.76 -9.32 8.28
C ARG A 87 4.61 -9.84 9.13
N TYR A 88 4.56 -9.52 10.42
CA TYR A 88 3.58 -10.07 11.36
C TYR A 88 2.48 -9.08 11.70
N GLY A 89 2.81 -7.80 11.82
CA GLY A 89 1.86 -6.71 12.03
C GLY A 89 0.98 -6.50 10.80
N THR A 90 1.56 -6.05 9.68
CA THR A 90 0.81 -5.76 8.45
C THR A 90 0.00 -6.96 8.00
N GLY A 91 0.60 -8.15 7.95
CA GLY A 91 -0.10 -9.36 7.54
C GLY A 91 -1.35 -9.69 8.38
N GLN A 92 -1.35 -9.40 9.68
CA GLN A 92 -2.51 -9.61 10.54
C GLN A 92 -3.54 -8.49 10.37
N SER A 93 -3.11 -7.23 10.39
CA SER A 93 -4.00 -6.07 10.34
C SER A 93 -4.69 -5.91 8.98
N THR A 94 -4.02 -6.23 7.87
CA THR A 94 -4.63 -6.23 6.53
C THR A 94 -5.82 -7.19 6.47
N ILE A 95 -5.65 -8.39 7.01
CA ILE A 95 -6.68 -9.42 6.97
C ILE A 95 -7.83 -9.09 7.92
N ASP A 96 -7.53 -8.60 9.12
CA ASP A 96 -8.54 -8.09 10.04
C ASP A 96 -9.35 -6.95 9.42
N GLY A 97 -8.70 -6.01 8.73
CA GLY A 97 -9.36 -4.91 8.01
C GLY A 97 -10.31 -5.41 6.91
N ILE A 98 -9.88 -6.38 6.10
CA ILE A 98 -10.71 -7.00 5.06
C ILE A 98 -11.92 -7.72 5.68
N LEU A 99 -11.69 -8.56 6.69
CA LEU A 99 -12.75 -9.34 7.34
C LEU A 99 -13.77 -8.42 8.04
N THR A 100 -13.31 -7.44 8.81
CA THR A 100 -14.19 -6.50 9.53
C THR A 100 -14.97 -5.62 8.56
N SER A 101 -14.36 -5.20 7.44
CA SER A 101 -15.04 -4.34 6.46
C SER A 101 -16.01 -5.11 5.56
N THR A 102 -15.82 -6.40 5.33
CA THR A 102 -16.57 -7.12 4.28
C THR A 102 -17.40 -8.29 4.79
N ASN A 103 -17.03 -8.90 5.92
CA ASN A 103 -17.60 -10.15 6.43
C ASN A 103 -17.57 -11.30 5.39
N LEU A 104 -16.60 -11.29 4.48
CA LEU A 104 -16.44 -12.30 3.44
C LEU A 104 -15.65 -13.50 3.92
N LEU A 105 -16.05 -14.69 3.49
CA LEU A 105 -15.25 -15.91 3.65
C LEU A 105 -14.05 -15.88 2.69
N LEU A 106 -12.85 -16.00 3.24
CA LEU A 106 -11.59 -16.07 2.48
C LEU A 106 -11.21 -17.50 2.05
N ALA A 107 -11.70 -18.53 2.74
CA ALA A 107 -11.42 -19.91 2.40
C ALA A 107 -11.95 -20.26 1.00
N GLY A 108 -11.11 -20.89 0.17
CA GLY A 108 -11.43 -21.27 -1.21
C GLY A 108 -11.45 -20.10 -2.21
N LYS A 109 -11.17 -18.86 -1.77
CA LYS A 109 -11.05 -17.69 -2.64
C LYS A 109 -9.68 -17.66 -3.31
N VAL A 110 -9.62 -17.16 -4.54
CA VAL A 110 -8.35 -16.81 -5.20
C VAL A 110 -7.93 -15.41 -4.74
N ALA A 111 -6.89 -15.34 -3.91
CA ALA A 111 -6.38 -14.08 -3.38
C ALA A 111 -5.04 -13.73 -4.05
N VAL A 112 -5.04 -12.63 -4.80
CA VAL A 112 -3.85 -12.11 -5.46
C VAL A 112 -3.14 -11.13 -4.54
N VAL A 113 -1.85 -11.35 -4.27
CA VAL A 113 -0.99 -10.43 -3.50
C VAL A 113 0.02 -9.81 -4.46
N ALA A 114 -0.04 -8.49 -4.63
CA ALA A 114 0.90 -7.75 -5.46
C ALA A 114 2.06 -7.23 -4.62
N GLY A 115 3.26 -7.76 -4.88
CA GLY A 115 4.46 -7.55 -4.07
C GLY A 115 4.66 -8.66 -3.04
N TYR A 116 5.90 -9.14 -2.93
CA TYR A 116 6.34 -10.21 -2.05
C TYR A 116 7.57 -9.81 -1.21
N GLY A 117 7.64 -8.51 -0.89
CA GLY A 117 8.50 -8.00 0.18
C GLY A 117 8.02 -8.43 1.57
N TRP A 118 8.49 -7.76 2.61
CA TRP A 118 8.17 -8.11 4.01
C TRP A 118 6.66 -8.11 4.29
N CYS A 119 5.94 -7.08 3.83
CA CYS A 119 4.48 -6.99 3.96
C CYS A 119 3.77 -8.07 3.13
N GLY A 120 4.18 -8.25 1.88
CA GLY A 120 3.60 -9.25 0.96
C GLY A 120 3.66 -10.67 1.51
N ARG A 121 4.79 -11.09 2.08
CA ARG A 121 4.91 -12.39 2.76
C ARG A 121 3.95 -12.52 3.93
N GLY A 122 3.82 -11.45 4.72
CA GLY A 122 2.91 -11.41 5.85
C GLY A 122 1.48 -11.67 5.43
N VAL A 123 1.01 -10.91 4.44
CA VAL A 123 -0.34 -11.00 3.87
C VAL A 123 -0.58 -12.37 3.23
N ALA A 124 0.34 -12.82 2.36
CA ALA A 124 0.23 -14.11 1.67
C ALA A 124 0.14 -15.29 2.66
N ALA A 125 0.99 -15.30 3.70
CA ALA A 125 0.97 -16.35 4.71
C ALA A 125 -0.37 -16.43 5.48
N ARG A 126 -1.00 -15.29 5.79
CA ARG A 126 -2.29 -15.28 6.51
C ARG A 126 -3.45 -15.68 5.60
N LEU A 127 -3.47 -15.20 4.35
CA LEU A 127 -4.45 -15.63 3.35
C LEU A 127 -4.38 -17.14 3.15
N HIS A 128 -3.18 -17.68 3.00
CA HIS A 128 -2.96 -19.12 2.87
C HIS A 128 -3.41 -19.88 4.12
N GLY A 129 -3.05 -19.39 5.32
CA GLY A 129 -3.48 -19.99 6.59
C GLY A 129 -5.00 -19.98 6.80
N LEU A 130 -5.72 -19.05 6.16
CA LEU A 130 -7.19 -18.99 6.14
C LEU A 130 -7.82 -19.78 4.98
N GLY A 131 -7.02 -20.56 4.24
CA GLY A 131 -7.49 -21.46 3.19
C GLY A 131 -7.73 -20.81 1.82
N ALA A 132 -7.19 -19.62 1.57
CA ALA A 132 -7.24 -19.00 0.24
C ALA A 132 -6.20 -19.62 -0.72
N GLU A 133 -6.54 -19.69 -2.02
CA GLU A 133 -5.58 -19.94 -3.09
C GLU A 133 -4.80 -18.65 -3.34
N VAL A 134 -3.54 -18.60 -2.89
CA VAL A 134 -2.70 -17.39 -3.01
C VAL A 134 -1.94 -17.38 -4.33
N VAL A 135 -2.09 -16.28 -5.06
CA VAL A 135 -1.32 -15.96 -6.26
C VAL A 135 -0.51 -14.68 -6.01
N VAL A 136 0.79 -14.73 -6.24
CA VAL A 136 1.69 -13.59 -6.07
C VAL A 136 1.99 -12.97 -7.43
N THR A 137 2.05 -11.65 -7.48
CA THR A 137 2.61 -10.91 -8.63
C THR A 137 3.86 -10.19 -8.16
N GLU A 138 4.97 -10.36 -8.89
CA GLU A 138 6.28 -9.81 -8.52
C GLU A 138 7.08 -9.40 -9.75
N ILE A 139 7.88 -8.35 -9.58
CA ILE A 139 8.84 -7.84 -10.56
C ILE A 139 10.27 -8.28 -10.21
N ASP A 140 10.56 -8.53 -8.93
CA ASP A 140 11.86 -9.01 -8.49
C ASP A 140 11.92 -10.55 -8.64
N PRO A 141 12.80 -11.09 -9.49
CA PRO A 141 12.87 -12.53 -9.73
C PRO A 141 13.29 -13.32 -8.46
N VAL A 142 14.04 -12.72 -7.54
CA VAL A 142 14.41 -13.37 -6.28
C VAL A 142 13.18 -13.54 -5.40
N ARG A 143 12.37 -12.48 -5.28
CA ARG A 143 11.10 -12.50 -4.52
C ARG A 143 10.06 -13.41 -5.16
N ALA A 144 10.02 -13.46 -6.49
CA ALA A 144 9.17 -14.39 -7.22
C ALA A 144 9.53 -15.86 -6.94
N ILE A 145 10.82 -16.22 -7.02
CA ILE A 145 11.25 -17.60 -6.71
C ILE A 145 10.95 -17.94 -5.26
N GLU A 146 11.18 -17.00 -4.35
CA GLU A 146 10.86 -17.17 -2.93
C GLU A 146 9.36 -17.45 -2.70
N ALA A 147 8.46 -16.69 -3.33
CA ALA A 147 7.03 -16.96 -3.28
C ALA A 147 6.66 -18.36 -3.82
N ARG A 148 7.35 -18.82 -4.87
CA ARG A 148 7.17 -20.18 -5.39
C ARG A 148 7.61 -21.25 -4.40
N LEU A 149 8.73 -21.03 -3.70
CA LEU A 149 9.26 -21.94 -2.69
C LEU A 149 8.39 -21.98 -1.43
N ASP A 150 7.72 -20.86 -1.10
CA ASP A 150 6.69 -20.80 -0.06
C ASP A 150 5.36 -21.47 -0.48
N GLY A 151 5.26 -21.96 -1.72
CA GLY A 151 4.12 -22.73 -2.22
C GLY A 151 3.08 -21.92 -3.02
N PHE A 152 3.28 -20.63 -3.21
CA PHE A 152 2.33 -19.76 -3.91
C PHE A 152 2.56 -19.75 -5.41
N GLN A 153 1.49 -19.64 -6.20
CA GLN A 153 1.66 -19.42 -7.65
C GLN A 153 2.22 -18.02 -7.89
N VAL A 154 3.06 -17.85 -8.91
CA VAL A 154 3.51 -16.53 -9.34
C VAL A 154 3.06 -16.30 -10.78
N ARG A 155 2.37 -15.19 -11.01
CA ARG A 155 1.78 -14.84 -12.30
C ARG A 155 1.87 -13.33 -12.55
N PRO A 156 1.90 -12.88 -13.82
CA PRO A 156 1.58 -11.49 -14.15
C PRO A 156 0.17 -11.12 -13.69
N MET A 157 -0.05 -9.85 -13.31
CA MET A 157 -1.36 -9.37 -12.86
C MET A 157 -2.47 -9.60 -13.90
N LEU A 158 -2.17 -9.42 -15.19
CA LEU A 158 -3.11 -9.71 -16.29
C LEU A 158 -3.58 -11.16 -16.35
N GLU A 159 -2.75 -12.12 -15.92
CA GLU A 159 -3.14 -13.53 -15.87
C GLU A 159 -3.89 -13.88 -14.57
N ALA A 160 -3.62 -13.16 -13.48
CA ALA A 160 -4.22 -13.40 -12.17
C ALA A 160 -5.61 -12.74 -12.03
N ALA A 161 -5.77 -11.52 -12.56
CA ALA A 161 -6.98 -10.70 -12.44
C ALA A 161 -8.29 -11.40 -12.88
N PRO A 162 -8.32 -12.20 -13.97
CA PRO A 162 -9.55 -12.91 -14.39
C PRO A 162 -10.12 -13.91 -13.38
N ARG A 163 -9.31 -14.39 -12.43
CA ARG A 163 -9.74 -15.37 -11.42
C ARG A 163 -9.81 -14.78 -10.01
N ALA A 164 -9.24 -13.60 -9.79
CA ALA A 164 -9.11 -12.97 -8.48
C ALA A 164 -10.48 -12.72 -7.81
N ASP A 165 -10.68 -13.28 -6.62
CA ASP A 165 -11.74 -12.85 -5.70
C ASP A 165 -11.32 -11.63 -4.89
N LEU A 166 -10.03 -11.56 -4.57
CA LEU A 166 -9.41 -10.52 -3.77
C LEU A 166 -8.07 -10.15 -4.41
N ILE A 167 -7.78 -8.87 -4.54
CA ILE A 167 -6.45 -8.36 -4.87
C ILE A 167 -5.98 -7.47 -3.72
N VAL A 168 -4.85 -7.79 -3.12
CA VAL A 168 -4.18 -6.96 -2.10
C VAL A 168 -2.89 -6.41 -2.68
N THR A 169 -2.78 -5.09 -2.74
CA THR A 169 -1.56 -4.38 -3.18
C THR A 169 -0.70 -3.98 -1.98
N VAL A 170 0.60 -4.30 -2.03
CA VAL A 170 1.60 -4.11 -0.97
C VAL A 170 3.00 -3.88 -1.54
N THR A 171 3.09 -3.06 -2.59
CA THR A 171 4.33 -2.88 -3.37
C THR A 171 5.13 -1.63 -3.01
N GLY A 172 4.47 -0.59 -2.48
CA GLY A 172 5.01 0.76 -2.37
C GLY A 172 5.13 1.48 -3.73
N SER A 173 4.55 0.93 -4.81
CA SER A 173 4.61 1.47 -6.17
C SER A 173 3.29 2.09 -6.61
N THR A 174 3.27 2.74 -7.78
CA THR A 174 2.05 3.36 -8.33
C THR A 174 1.47 2.53 -9.46
N ARG A 175 0.14 2.57 -9.61
CA ARG A 175 -0.60 1.97 -10.74
C ARG A 175 -0.27 0.47 -10.95
N VAL A 176 -0.23 -0.26 -9.85
CA VAL A 176 -0.08 -1.72 -9.79
C VAL A 176 -1.33 -2.38 -10.37
N VAL A 177 -2.52 -1.90 -9.96
CA VAL A 177 -3.80 -2.24 -10.58
C VAL A 177 -4.28 -1.02 -11.37
N ARG A 178 -4.53 -1.22 -12.66
CA ARG A 178 -4.78 -0.15 -13.65
C ARG A 178 -5.76 -0.63 -14.73
N THR A 179 -6.07 0.22 -15.70
CA THR A 179 -7.14 0.03 -16.70
C THR A 179 -7.24 -1.40 -17.25
N GLU A 180 -6.16 -1.99 -17.75
CA GLU A 180 -6.20 -3.32 -18.36
C GLU A 180 -6.49 -4.45 -17.34
N HIS A 181 -6.11 -4.25 -16.08
CA HIS A 181 -6.39 -5.19 -15.00
C HIS A 181 -7.87 -5.12 -14.61
N PHE A 182 -8.43 -3.92 -14.47
CA PHE A 182 -9.85 -3.71 -14.18
C PHE A 182 -10.75 -4.32 -15.25
N GLN A 183 -10.40 -4.15 -16.52
CA GLN A 183 -11.10 -4.76 -17.65
C GLN A 183 -11.06 -6.29 -17.63
N ALA A 184 -10.03 -6.88 -17.02
CA ALA A 184 -9.87 -8.32 -16.90
C ALA A 184 -10.53 -8.91 -15.64
N LEU A 185 -10.94 -8.10 -14.66
CA LEU A 185 -11.48 -8.58 -13.38
C LEU A 185 -12.75 -9.41 -13.55
N LYS A 186 -12.93 -10.43 -12.71
CA LYS A 186 -14.24 -11.07 -12.58
C LYS A 186 -15.24 -10.18 -11.82
N ASP A 187 -16.54 -10.42 -12.02
CA ASP A 187 -17.58 -9.75 -11.23
C ASP A 187 -17.39 -10.04 -9.73
N GLY A 188 -17.48 -8.99 -8.94
CA GLY A 188 -17.39 -9.04 -7.48
C GLY A 188 -15.99 -9.16 -6.91
N CYS A 189 -14.94 -8.92 -7.69
CA CYS A 189 -13.58 -8.85 -7.16
C CYS A 189 -13.44 -7.72 -6.12
N LEU A 190 -12.87 -8.04 -4.97
CA LEU A 190 -12.51 -7.08 -3.92
C LEU A 190 -11.07 -6.59 -4.13
N LEU A 191 -10.85 -5.29 -4.01
CA LEU A 191 -9.58 -4.61 -4.16
C LEU A 191 -9.21 -3.99 -2.81
N ALA A 192 -8.01 -4.30 -2.32
CA ALA A 192 -7.48 -3.75 -1.10
C ALA A 192 -6.05 -3.23 -1.33
N ASN A 193 -5.70 -2.16 -0.64
CA ASN A 193 -4.37 -1.62 -0.61
C ASN A 193 -3.88 -1.58 0.83
N SER A 194 -2.72 -2.19 1.06
CA SER A 194 -2.00 -2.11 2.33
C SER A 194 -0.58 -1.56 2.13
N GLY A 195 -0.33 -0.95 0.97
CA GLY A 195 0.76 -0.01 0.75
C GLY A 195 0.51 1.33 1.45
N HIS A 196 1.52 2.20 1.40
CA HIS A 196 1.51 3.44 2.17
C HIS A 196 0.55 4.51 1.61
N PHE A 197 0.42 4.63 0.27
CA PHE A 197 -0.43 5.61 -0.39
C PHE A 197 -1.54 4.95 -1.21
N ASP A 198 -2.63 5.68 -1.46
CA ASP A 198 -3.84 5.27 -2.19
C ASP A 198 -3.67 5.17 -3.72
N VAL A 199 -2.44 4.97 -4.18
CA VAL A 199 -2.04 5.04 -5.60
C VAL A 199 -1.64 3.70 -6.21
N GLU A 200 -1.55 2.64 -5.41
CA GLU A 200 -1.25 1.30 -5.91
C GLU A 200 -2.40 0.76 -6.78
N VAL A 201 -3.63 0.89 -6.28
CA VAL A 201 -4.85 0.71 -7.06
C VAL A 201 -5.18 2.06 -7.67
N SER A 202 -5.10 2.17 -9.00
CA SER A 202 -5.32 3.45 -9.67
C SER A 202 -6.81 3.83 -9.62
N ARG A 203 -7.17 4.66 -8.65
CA ARG A 203 -8.53 5.20 -8.50
C ARG A 203 -8.96 6.01 -9.72
N THR A 204 -8.05 6.78 -10.32
CA THR A 204 -8.31 7.51 -11.56
C THR A 204 -8.68 6.59 -12.72
N ASP A 205 -7.93 5.50 -12.92
CA ASP A 205 -8.24 4.53 -13.97
C ASP A 205 -9.56 3.78 -13.69
N LEU A 206 -9.84 3.50 -12.41
CA LEU A 206 -11.07 2.85 -11.97
C LEU A 206 -12.31 3.74 -12.21
N GLU A 207 -12.25 5.00 -11.78
CA GLU A 207 -13.32 5.99 -11.95
C GLU A 207 -13.58 6.30 -13.43
N ALA A 208 -12.55 6.29 -14.27
CA ALA A 208 -12.70 6.46 -15.72
C ALA A 208 -13.41 5.29 -16.41
N LEU A 209 -13.30 4.07 -15.85
CA LEU A 209 -13.95 2.86 -16.39
C LEU A 209 -15.35 2.63 -15.82
N ALA A 210 -15.62 3.10 -14.60
CA ALA A 210 -16.89 2.88 -13.93
C ALA A 210 -18.00 3.74 -14.54
N VAL A 211 -19.17 3.13 -14.76
CA VAL A 211 -20.39 3.83 -15.16
C VAL A 211 -21.27 4.21 -13.96
N ALA A 212 -21.01 3.61 -12.80
CA ALA A 212 -21.63 3.99 -11.53
C ALA A 212 -20.69 3.69 -10.36
N HIS A 213 -20.78 4.52 -9.33
CA HIS A 213 -20.04 4.40 -8.07
C HIS A 213 -21.00 4.67 -6.91
N ARG A 214 -20.96 3.84 -5.87
CA ARG A 214 -21.74 4.07 -4.65
C ARG A 214 -21.08 3.47 -3.42
N PRO A 215 -21.23 4.09 -2.23
CA PRO A 215 -20.90 3.41 -0.99
C PRO A 215 -21.90 2.27 -0.75
N VAL A 216 -21.41 1.11 -0.31
CA VAL A 216 -22.27 -0.03 0.05
C VAL A 216 -22.29 -0.30 1.55
N ARG A 217 -21.20 0.03 2.24
CA ARG A 217 -21.08 0.02 3.71
C ARG A 217 -19.86 0.87 4.12
N PRO A 218 -19.66 1.16 5.42
CA PRO A 218 -18.46 1.89 5.85
C PRO A 218 -17.19 1.23 5.31
N HIS A 219 -16.34 2.04 4.67
CA HIS A 219 -15.06 1.64 4.06
C HIS A 219 -15.13 0.70 2.84
N VAL A 220 -16.31 0.47 2.27
CA VAL A 220 -16.47 -0.33 1.05
C VAL A 220 -17.34 0.41 0.04
N GLU A 221 -16.81 0.57 -1.16
CA GLU A 221 -17.46 1.22 -2.28
C GLU A 221 -17.67 0.20 -3.40
N GLU A 222 -18.73 0.35 -4.18
CA GLU A 222 -19.00 -0.48 -5.36
C GLU A 222 -18.76 0.37 -6.61
N TYR A 223 -17.96 -0.14 -7.53
CA TYR A 223 -17.79 0.40 -8.87
C TYR A 223 -18.40 -0.56 -9.88
N ARG A 224 -19.31 -0.08 -10.73
CA ARG A 224 -19.95 -0.87 -11.78
C ARG A 224 -19.38 -0.50 -13.14
N PHE A 225 -19.03 -1.48 -13.95
CA PHE A 225 -18.56 -1.31 -15.32
C PHE A 225 -19.70 -1.36 -16.33
N SER A 226 -19.43 -0.93 -17.57
CA SER A 226 -20.42 -0.86 -18.65
C SER A 226 -20.99 -2.22 -19.06
N ASP A 227 -20.25 -3.30 -18.83
CA ASP A 227 -20.68 -4.67 -19.10
C ASP A 227 -21.45 -5.33 -17.93
N GLY A 228 -21.73 -4.57 -16.87
CA GLY A 228 -22.50 -5.01 -15.71
C GLY A 228 -21.67 -5.66 -14.60
N ARG A 229 -20.38 -5.97 -14.82
CA ARG A 229 -19.47 -6.41 -13.76
C ARG A 229 -19.28 -5.32 -12.72
N ARG A 230 -18.94 -5.73 -11.51
CA ARG A 230 -18.66 -4.87 -10.36
C ARG A 230 -17.33 -5.23 -9.73
N CYS A 231 -16.67 -4.24 -9.15
CA CYS A 231 -15.62 -4.47 -8.17
C CYS A 231 -15.87 -3.64 -6.91
N TYR A 232 -15.19 -4.03 -5.84
CA TYR A 232 -15.34 -3.47 -4.50
C TYR A 232 -14.00 -3.00 -3.94
#